data_AF-A0A969NAI4-F1
#
_entry.id   AF-A0A969NAI4-F1
#
_cell.length_a   1.000
_cell.length_b   1.000
_cell.length_c   1.000
_cell.angle_alpha   90.00
_cell.angle_beta   90.00
_cell.angle_gamma   90.00
#
_symmetry.space_group_name_H-M   'P 1'
#
loop_
_entity.id
_entity.type
_entity.pdbx_description
1 polymer ?
#
loop_
_entity_poly.entity_id
_entity_poly.type
_entity_poly.pdbx_seq_one_letter_code
_entity_poly.pdbx_strand_id
1 'polypeptide(L)'
;MKYINILIISVLFFTSCEKTIYIKIEDQGRKLVVNSIFASDDSVHIQLLESKYIMDGTYQYFPVEDASISLFENQTEVETVSQNEFGNYLFSSKLTEAQQYSIVVNSTLHGTATAQSYLPDESKIDKIEYQLKLSGESEYKYIENAKFKVEFTDVANTENFYQIRAYTKYEEPIIDPNTNEIIGLISRKNFIQIGSEDPSVYDELYEIPGIFFSDELFDGQQHTISFETDYFNYNNDTQTIYFIQLNSLSKDLYNYYRSYSQYEETKDNPFAEPVKVYNNIENGFGIFGGYTTAVDSVEIDIPFKK
;
A
#
# COMPACT_ATOMS: atom_id res chain seq x y z
N MET A 1 51.11 40.31 32.73
CA MET A 1 50.71 39.13 33.54
C MET A 1 49.23 38.76 33.42
N LYS A 2 48.26 39.70 33.26
CA LYS A 2 46.83 39.37 33.08
C LYS A 2 46.50 38.47 31.87
N TYR A 3 47.19 38.65 30.73
CA TYR A 3 46.92 37.87 29.51
C TYR A 3 47.47 36.43 29.54
N ILE A 4 48.48 36.15 30.37
CA ILE A 4 49.06 34.81 30.53
C ILE A 4 48.11 33.88 31.30
N ASN A 5 47.41 34.40 32.30
CA ASN A 5 46.43 33.62 33.06
C ASN A 5 45.17 33.29 32.22
N ILE A 6 44.78 34.18 31.29
CA ILE A 6 43.68 33.93 30.34
C ILE A 6 44.07 32.85 29.32
N LEU A 7 45.33 32.85 28.86
CA LEU A 7 45.84 31.83 27.94
C LEU A 7 45.87 30.44 28.61
N ILE A 8 46.28 30.36 29.88
CA ILE A 8 46.34 29.09 30.64
C ILE A 8 44.95 28.53 30.95
N ILE A 9 43.96 29.39 31.23
CA ILE A 9 42.56 28.98 31.43
C ILE A 9 41.93 28.50 30.12
N SER A 10 42.26 29.11 28.97
CA SER A 10 41.77 28.70 27.65
C SER A 10 42.24 27.29 27.25
N VAL A 11 43.49 26.93 27.57
CA VAL A 11 44.06 25.61 27.24
C VAL A 11 43.40 24.46 28.02
N LEU A 12 42.86 24.73 29.21
CA LEU A 12 42.16 23.73 30.04
C LEU A 12 40.75 23.38 29.51
N PHE A 13 40.18 24.16 28.59
CA PHE A 13 38.88 23.86 27.97
C PHE A 13 38.96 22.93 26.74
N PHE A 14 40.15 22.57 26.25
CA PHE A 14 40.31 21.73 25.07
C PHE A 14 40.56 20.25 25.36
N THR A 15 40.57 19.82 26.62
CA THR A 15 40.65 18.39 26.97
C THR A 15 39.24 17.78 27.01
N SER A 16 38.58 17.68 25.86
CA SER A 16 37.40 16.81 25.74
C SER A 16 37.89 15.37 25.77
N CYS A 17 37.64 14.66 26.87
CA CYS A 17 37.79 13.21 26.89
C CYS A 17 36.66 12.61 26.06
N GLU A 18 36.94 12.34 24.78
CA GLU A 18 36.04 11.58 23.94
C GLU A 18 36.11 10.10 24.34
N LYS A 19 35.02 9.59 24.91
CA LYS A 19 34.86 8.17 25.16
C LYS A 19 34.18 7.54 23.95
N THR A 20 34.98 6.93 23.07
CA THR A 20 34.44 6.18 21.93
C THR A 20 33.75 4.91 22.44
N ILE A 21 32.43 4.84 22.27
CA ILE A 21 31.65 3.63 22.53
C ILE A 21 31.65 2.81 21.24
N TYR A 22 32.32 1.66 21.25
CA TYR A 22 32.27 0.72 20.14
C TYR A 22 31.03 -0.16 20.30
N ILE A 23 29.98 0.13 19.53
CA ILE A 23 28.81 -0.73 19.42
C ILE A 23 29.14 -1.79 18.36
N LYS A 24 29.39 -3.02 18.80
CA LYS A 24 29.50 -4.16 17.87
C LYS A 24 28.10 -4.60 17.52
N ILE A 25 27.67 -4.30 16.31
CA ILE A 25 26.45 -4.87 15.74
C ILE A 25 26.86 -6.25 15.21
N GLU A 26 26.16 -7.29 15.64
CA GLU A 26 26.43 -8.66 15.20
C GLU A 26 25.66 -8.98 13.92
N ASP A 27 26.33 -9.63 12.98
CA ASP A 27 25.68 -10.16 11.79
C ASP A 27 24.98 -11.48 12.15
N GLN A 28 23.65 -11.49 12.05
CA GLN A 28 22.79 -12.63 12.37
C GLN A 28 22.43 -13.47 11.13
N GLY A 29 23.14 -13.27 10.01
CA GLY A 29 22.81 -13.87 8.73
C GLY A 29 21.69 -13.13 8.00
N ARG A 30 21.40 -13.59 6.78
CA ARG A 30 20.31 -13.06 5.95
C ARG A 30 19.08 -13.95 6.12
N LYS A 31 17.90 -13.34 6.20
CA LYS A 31 16.59 -14.00 6.34
C LYS A 31 15.76 -13.79 5.09
N LEU A 32 14.71 -14.59 4.95
CA LEU A 32 13.69 -14.42 3.92
C LEU A 32 12.91 -13.12 4.13
N VAL A 33 12.79 -12.32 3.06
CA VAL A 33 11.81 -11.26 2.94
C VAL A 33 10.72 -11.76 1.99
N VAL A 34 9.49 -11.86 2.49
CA VAL A 34 8.33 -12.39 1.78
C VAL A 34 7.32 -11.26 1.57
N ASN A 35 7.07 -10.89 0.32
CA ASN A 35 6.10 -9.84 -0.02
C ASN A 35 5.00 -10.41 -0.91
N SER A 36 3.77 -10.35 -0.44
CA SER A 36 2.59 -10.74 -1.19
C SER A 36 1.36 -10.00 -0.69
N ILE A 37 0.67 -9.37 -1.63
CA ILE A 37 -0.66 -8.80 -1.43
C ILE A 37 -1.55 -9.52 -2.43
N PHE A 38 -2.49 -10.33 -1.95
CA PHE A 38 -3.28 -11.26 -2.77
C PHE A 38 -4.76 -10.90 -2.78
N ALA A 39 -5.43 -11.22 -3.88
CA ALA A 39 -6.86 -10.95 -4.09
C ALA A 39 -7.61 -12.19 -4.61
N SER A 40 -8.94 -12.16 -4.56
CA SER A 40 -9.80 -13.26 -5.05
C SER A 40 -9.81 -13.38 -6.57
N ASP A 41 -9.64 -12.28 -7.29
CA ASP A 41 -9.72 -12.19 -8.75
C ASP A 41 -8.36 -12.32 -9.46
N ASP A 42 -7.26 -12.40 -8.70
CA ASP A 42 -5.89 -12.47 -9.23
C ASP A 42 -5.17 -13.77 -8.79
N SER A 43 -4.16 -14.15 -9.58
CA SER A 43 -3.19 -15.16 -9.19
C SER A 43 -2.37 -14.68 -7.98
N VAL A 44 -2.08 -15.58 -7.04
CA VAL A 44 -1.19 -15.25 -5.92
C VAL A 44 0.23 -15.07 -6.44
N HIS A 45 0.78 -13.89 -6.20
CA HIS A 45 2.14 -13.55 -6.52
C HIS A 45 2.93 -13.32 -5.23
N ILE A 46 4.07 -14.01 -5.09
CA ILE A 46 4.96 -13.88 -3.94
C ILE A 46 6.36 -13.52 -4.43
N GLN A 47 6.85 -12.37 -3.98
CA GLN A 47 8.24 -11.97 -4.20
C GLN A 47 9.09 -12.34 -2.98
N LEU A 48 10.18 -13.05 -3.23
CA LEU A 48 11.17 -13.40 -2.22
C LEU A 48 12.49 -12.66 -2.44
N LEU A 49 12.95 -11.98 -1.40
CA LEU A 49 14.24 -11.28 -1.38
C LEU A 49 15.06 -11.67 -0.14
N GLU A 50 16.36 -11.43 -0.19
CA GLU A 50 17.24 -11.54 0.97
C GLU A 50 17.17 -10.26 1.82
N SER A 51 16.97 -10.41 3.13
CA SER A 51 17.06 -9.30 4.08
C SER A 51 18.49 -8.77 4.12
N LYS A 52 18.70 -7.50 4.47
CA LYS A 52 20.06 -6.93 4.57
C LYS A 52 20.55 -6.76 6.00
N TYR A 53 21.88 -6.82 6.13
CA TYR A 53 22.57 -6.30 7.29
C TYR A 53 23.00 -4.85 7.06
N ILE A 54 22.94 -4.05 8.11
CA ILE A 54 23.21 -2.60 8.06
C ILE A 54 24.63 -2.26 7.56
N MET A 55 25.58 -3.20 7.63
CA MET A 55 26.96 -3.02 7.16
C MET A 55 27.24 -3.68 5.79
N ASP A 56 26.24 -4.17 5.07
CA ASP A 56 26.44 -4.83 3.76
C ASP A 56 26.97 -3.87 2.68
N GLY A 57 26.82 -2.55 2.87
CA GLY A 57 27.43 -1.53 2.01
C GLY A 57 26.88 -1.45 0.59
N THR A 58 25.82 -2.19 0.25
CA THR A 58 25.17 -2.16 -1.07
C THR A 58 23.70 -1.72 -0.95
N TYR A 59 23.20 -1.05 -1.99
CA TYR A 59 21.77 -0.69 -2.09
C TYR A 59 20.93 -1.74 -2.84
N GLN A 60 21.55 -2.75 -3.46
CA GLN A 60 20.87 -3.80 -4.24
C GLN A 60 20.29 -4.91 -3.36
N TYR A 61 19.01 -5.24 -3.51
CA TYR A 61 18.38 -6.42 -2.90
C TYR A 61 18.52 -7.63 -3.83
N PHE A 62 18.77 -8.82 -3.27
CA PHE A 62 18.97 -10.04 -4.04
C PHE A 62 17.71 -10.92 -3.99
N PRO A 63 17.28 -11.48 -5.13
CA PRO A 63 16.17 -12.42 -5.16
C PRO A 63 16.56 -13.76 -4.54
N VAL A 64 15.60 -14.41 -3.89
CA VAL A 64 15.75 -15.78 -3.40
C VAL A 64 15.12 -16.72 -4.42
N GLU A 65 15.95 -17.46 -5.15
CA GLU A 65 15.51 -18.32 -6.26
C GLU A 65 15.50 -19.82 -5.92
N ASP A 66 16.01 -20.19 -4.73
CA ASP A 66 16.16 -21.59 -4.29
C ASP A 66 14.99 -22.10 -3.44
N ALA A 67 13.95 -21.29 -3.26
CA ALA A 67 12.84 -21.60 -2.37
C ALA A 67 11.76 -22.47 -3.04
N SER A 68 11.04 -23.21 -2.19
CA SER A 68 9.75 -23.83 -2.50
C SER A 68 8.69 -23.25 -1.57
N ILE A 69 7.54 -22.85 -2.11
CA ILE A 69 6.45 -22.22 -1.36
C ILE A 69 5.19 -23.07 -1.47
N SER A 70 4.65 -23.47 -0.32
CA SER A 70 3.37 -24.17 -0.23
C SER A 70 2.28 -23.21 0.26
N LEU A 71 1.17 -23.13 -0.47
CA LEU A 71 -0.02 -22.34 -0.14
C LEU A 71 -1.11 -23.26 0.43
N PHE A 72 -1.76 -22.81 1.50
CA PHE A 72 -2.81 -23.53 2.19
C PHE A 72 -4.07 -22.68 2.30
N GLU A 73 -5.23 -23.30 2.11
CA GLU A 73 -6.57 -22.75 2.39
C GLU A 73 -7.16 -23.53 3.56
N ASN A 74 -7.48 -22.85 4.66
CA ASN A 74 -8.00 -23.47 5.88
C ASN A 74 -7.19 -24.72 6.32
N GLN A 75 -5.86 -24.62 6.31
CA GLN A 75 -4.91 -25.69 6.67
C GLN A 75 -4.81 -26.85 5.66
N THR A 76 -5.53 -26.81 4.54
CA THR A 76 -5.41 -27.78 3.45
C THR A 76 -4.48 -27.23 2.38
N GLU A 77 -3.44 -27.98 2.01
CA GLU A 77 -2.52 -27.57 0.95
C GLU A 77 -3.26 -27.48 -0.39
N VAL A 78 -3.15 -26.33 -1.05
CA VAL A 78 -3.79 -26.05 -2.34
C VAL A 78 -2.81 -26.26 -3.48
N GLU A 79 -1.62 -25.66 -3.36
CA GLU A 79 -0.59 -25.66 -4.41
C GLU A 79 0.79 -25.44 -3.80
N THR A 80 1.80 -26.04 -4.41
CA THR A 80 3.21 -25.79 -4.08
C THR A 80 3.97 -25.37 -5.35
N VAL A 81 4.71 -24.26 -5.26
CA VAL A 81 5.48 -23.68 -6.35
C VAL A 81 6.96 -23.63 -5.98
N SER A 82 7.83 -24.11 -6.87
CA SER A 82 9.29 -23.97 -6.75
C SER A 82 9.94 -23.28 -7.96
N GLN A 83 9.18 -23.12 -9.06
CA GLN A 83 9.64 -22.36 -10.23
C GLN A 83 9.42 -20.87 -9.98
N ASN A 84 10.40 -20.06 -10.35
CA ASN A 84 10.34 -18.61 -10.20
C ASN A 84 11.07 -17.89 -11.34
N GLU A 85 10.80 -16.60 -11.45
CA GLU A 85 11.56 -15.68 -12.31
C GLU A 85 12.12 -14.55 -11.45
N PHE A 86 13.44 -14.58 -11.20
CA PHE A 86 14.13 -13.60 -10.35
C PHE A 86 13.47 -13.41 -8.97
N GLY A 87 13.19 -14.53 -8.27
CA GLY A 87 12.58 -14.51 -6.93
C GLY A 87 11.08 -14.22 -6.92
N ASN A 88 10.44 -14.13 -8.08
CA ASN A 88 8.98 -13.99 -8.20
C ASN A 88 8.34 -15.37 -8.43
N TYR A 89 7.52 -15.79 -7.48
CA TYR A 89 6.81 -17.08 -7.49
C TYR A 89 5.34 -16.84 -7.78
N LEU A 90 4.82 -17.52 -8.80
CA LEU A 90 3.45 -17.35 -9.28
C LEU A 90 2.64 -18.62 -9.07
N PHE A 91 1.50 -18.49 -8.41
CA PHE A 91 0.53 -19.58 -8.20
C PHE A 91 -0.54 -19.55 -9.29
N SER A 92 -1.01 -20.73 -9.67
CA SER A 92 -2.11 -20.87 -10.64
C SER A 92 -3.49 -20.95 -9.99
N SER A 93 -3.52 -21.21 -8.68
CA SER A 93 -4.74 -21.32 -7.88
C SER A 93 -5.47 -19.99 -7.77
N LYS A 94 -6.78 -20.03 -7.98
CA LYS A 94 -7.68 -18.93 -7.67
C LYS A 94 -8.12 -19.04 -6.23
N LEU A 95 -8.14 -17.91 -5.52
CA LEU A 95 -8.54 -17.87 -4.13
C LEU A 95 -10.04 -17.67 -3.99
N THR A 96 -10.59 -18.23 -2.93
CA THR A 96 -11.98 -18.07 -2.53
C THR A 96 -12.06 -17.07 -1.39
N GLU A 97 -13.03 -16.17 -1.46
CA GLU A 97 -13.30 -15.20 -0.42
C GLU A 97 -13.75 -15.87 0.89
N ALA A 98 -13.67 -15.11 1.96
CA ALA A 98 -14.01 -15.54 3.32
C ALA A 98 -13.17 -16.74 3.82
N GLN A 99 -11.94 -16.88 3.33
CA GLN A 99 -11.06 -17.99 3.69
C GLN A 99 -9.76 -17.52 4.33
N GLN A 100 -9.24 -18.39 5.20
CA GLN A 100 -7.93 -18.20 5.79
C GLN A 100 -6.86 -18.83 4.89
N TYR A 101 -5.88 -18.02 4.49
CA TYR A 101 -4.72 -18.49 3.72
C TYR A 101 -3.45 -18.46 4.56
N SER A 102 -2.59 -19.45 4.34
CA SER A 102 -1.25 -19.47 4.92
C SER A 102 -0.22 -19.99 3.93
N ILE A 103 1.01 -19.55 4.10
CA ILE A 103 2.15 -19.97 3.28
C ILE A 103 3.26 -20.57 4.14
N VAL A 104 3.97 -21.55 3.58
CA VAL A 104 5.22 -22.08 4.11
C VAL A 104 6.29 -21.95 3.03
N VAL A 105 7.27 -21.09 3.28
CA VAL A 105 8.41 -20.85 2.38
C VAL A 105 9.61 -21.62 2.91
N ASN A 106 10.18 -22.51 2.10
CA ASN A 106 11.39 -23.26 2.44
C ASN A 106 12.52 -22.91 1.47
N SER A 107 13.57 -22.25 1.96
CA SER A 107 14.83 -22.01 1.23
C SER A 107 15.94 -22.85 1.86
N THR A 108 16.79 -23.45 1.01
CA THR A 108 17.93 -24.24 1.49
C THR A 108 19.00 -23.36 2.14
N LEU A 109 19.08 -22.10 1.73
CA LEU A 109 20.06 -21.13 2.23
C LEU A 109 19.54 -20.28 3.40
N HIS A 110 18.24 -19.97 3.41
CA HIS A 110 17.66 -19.00 4.34
C HIS A 110 16.72 -19.61 5.39
N GLY A 111 16.50 -20.93 5.34
CA GLY A 111 15.62 -21.64 6.25
C GLY A 111 14.15 -21.51 5.87
N THR A 112 13.28 -21.62 6.88
CA THR A 112 11.82 -21.64 6.71
C THR A 112 11.18 -20.38 7.24
N ALA A 113 10.26 -19.79 6.49
CA ALA A 113 9.38 -18.71 6.92
C ALA A 113 7.91 -19.10 6.73
N THR A 114 7.05 -18.60 7.61
CA THR A 114 5.61 -18.88 7.60
C THR A 114 4.83 -17.58 7.73
N ALA A 115 3.66 -17.53 7.10
CA ALA A 115 2.75 -16.40 7.24
C ALA A 115 1.31 -16.85 7.05
N GLN A 116 0.38 -16.06 7.59
CA GLN A 116 -1.03 -16.33 7.52
C GLN A 116 -1.79 -15.00 7.42
N SER A 117 -2.83 -14.97 6.59
CA SER A 117 -3.74 -13.84 6.48
C SER A 117 -5.11 -14.26 5.92
N TYR A 118 -6.12 -13.44 6.14
CA TYR A 118 -7.50 -13.70 5.74
C TYR A 118 -7.78 -13.06 4.38
N LEU A 119 -8.53 -13.74 3.51
CA LEU A 119 -9.13 -13.10 2.34
C LEU A 119 -10.57 -12.71 2.71
N PRO A 120 -10.85 -11.41 2.94
CA PRO A 120 -12.18 -10.98 3.35
C PRO A 120 -13.26 -11.25 2.30
N ASP A 121 -14.52 -11.20 2.71
CA ASP A 121 -15.66 -11.13 1.80
C ASP A 121 -15.64 -9.81 1.01
N GLU A 122 -16.08 -9.84 -0.25
CA GLU A 122 -16.33 -8.61 -1.00
C GLU A 122 -17.52 -7.82 -0.41
N SER A 123 -17.27 -6.60 0.05
CA SER A 123 -18.32 -5.63 0.37
C SER A 123 -18.79 -4.89 -0.88
N LYS A 124 -20.09 -4.90 -1.14
CA LYS A 124 -20.68 -4.31 -2.36
C LYS A 124 -20.94 -2.82 -2.19
N ILE A 125 -20.70 -2.08 -3.27
CA ILE A 125 -21.14 -0.68 -3.38
C ILE A 125 -22.64 -0.70 -3.71
N ASP A 126 -23.45 -0.14 -2.81
CA ASP A 126 -24.90 -0.05 -2.96
C ASP A 126 -25.29 1.17 -3.82
N LYS A 127 -24.59 2.29 -3.63
CA LYS A 127 -24.89 3.55 -4.32
C LYS A 127 -23.70 4.49 -4.36
N ILE A 128 -23.54 5.20 -5.47
CA ILE A 128 -22.63 6.34 -5.61
C ILE A 128 -23.44 7.60 -5.94
N GLU A 129 -23.28 8.65 -5.12
CA GLU A 129 -23.74 10.00 -5.45
C GLU A 129 -22.54 10.91 -5.65
N TYR A 130 -22.67 11.92 -6.51
CA TYR A 130 -21.63 12.93 -6.70
C TYR A 130 -22.19 14.35 -6.72
N GLN A 131 -21.34 15.30 -6.35
CA GLN A 131 -21.59 16.72 -6.47
C GLN A 131 -20.31 17.42 -6.95
N LEU A 132 -20.45 18.26 -7.98
CA LEU A 132 -19.33 19.06 -8.49
C LEU A 132 -19.20 20.36 -7.71
N LYS A 133 -17.97 20.68 -7.29
CA LYS A 133 -17.63 22.00 -6.78
C LYS A 133 -17.14 22.85 -7.94
N LEU A 134 -17.81 23.96 -8.17
CA LEU A 134 -17.48 24.89 -9.26
C LEU A 134 -16.80 26.12 -8.69
N SER A 135 -15.70 26.52 -9.30
CA SER A 135 -14.96 27.73 -8.97
C SER A 135 -14.81 28.64 -10.18
N GLY A 136 -14.47 29.90 -9.94
CA GLY A 136 -14.40 30.95 -10.96
C GLY A 136 -15.69 31.76 -11.13
N GLU A 137 -15.60 32.86 -11.88
CA GLU A 137 -16.68 33.83 -12.07
C GLU A 137 -17.16 33.89 -13.53
N SER A 138 -18.45 34.19 -13.72
CA SER A 138 -19.10 34.40 -15.02
C SER A 138 -18.76 33.32 -16.06
N GLU A 139 -17.99 33.68 -17.09
CA GLU A 139 -17.63 32.84 -18.25
C GLU A 139 -16.41 31.94 -18.02
N TYR A 140 -15.69 32.10 -16.90
CA TYR A 140 -14.48 31.36 -16.56
C TYR A 140 -14.70 30.31 -15.46
N LYS A 141 -15.91 29.76 -15.35
CA LYS A 141 -16.20 28.69 -14.39
C LYS A 141 -15.47 27.40 -14.78
N TYR A 142 -14.85 26.77 -13.80
CA TYR A 142 -14.23 25.46 -13.93
C TYR A 142 -14.66 24.55 -12.78
N ILE A 143 -14.51 23.24 -12.96
CA ILE A 143 -14.75 22.26 -11.90
C ILE A 143 -13.48 22.22 -11.05
N GLU A 144 -13.59 22.57 -9.78
CA GLU A 144 -12.47 22.55 -8.83
C GLU A 144 -12.19 21.11 -8.39
N ASN A 145 -13.21 20.45 -7.85
CA ASN A 145 -13.17 19.05 -7.44
C ASN A 145 -14.56 18.39 -7.56
N ALA A 146 -14.59 17.08 -7.33
CA ALA A 146 -15.82 16.31 -7.20
C ALA A 146 -15.90 15.73 -5.77
N LYS A 147 -17.05 15.94 -5.12
CA LYS A 147 -17.41 15.27 -3.87
C LYS A 147 -18.24 14.04 -4.18
N PHE A 148 -17.88 12.92 -3.58
CA PHE A 148 -18.59 11.65 -3.70
C PHE A 148 -19.18 11.24 -2.36
N LYS A 149 -20.29 10.51 -2.43
CA LYS A 149 -20.84 9.73 -1.32
C LYS A 149 -20.99 8.29 -1.79
N VAL A 150 -20.38 7.38 -1.05
CA VAL A 150 -20.41 5.94 -1.36
C VAL A 150 -21.15 5.24 -0.24
N GLU A 151 -22.30 4.66 -0.59
CA GLU A 151 -23.10 3.82 0.28
C GLU A 151 -22.71 2.36 0.06
N PHE A 152 -22.48 1.64 1.16
CA PHE A 152 -22.18 0.20 1.15
C PHE A 152 -22.71 -0.44 2.43
N THR A 153 -22.83 -1.77 2.41
CA THR A 153 -23.28 -2.55 3.56
C THR A 153 -22.11 -3.34 4.15
N ASP A 154 -21.83 -3.11 5.43
CA ASP A 154 -20.81 -3.81 6.21
C ASP A 154 -21.24 -5.24 6.58
N VAL A 155 -20.26 -6.14 6.75
CA VAL A 155 -20.48 -7.54 7.17
C VAL A 155 -20.55 -7.62 8.70
N ALA A 156 -21.72 -7.95 9.24
CA ALA A 156 -21.96 -7.92 10.68
C ALA A 156 -21.16 -8.94 11.51
N ASN A 157 -20.78 -8.53 12.72
CA ASN A 157 -20.09 -9.33 13.75
C ASN A 157 -18.67 -9.78 13.37
N THR A 158 -18.00 -9.04 12.50
CA THR A 158 -16.59 -9.21 12.15
C THR A 158 -15.90 -7.87 12.25
N GLU A 159 -14.59 -7.84 12.54
CA GLU A 159 -13.82 -6.59 12.41
C GLU A 159 -13.50 -6.39 10.93
N ASN A 160 -14.08 -5.37 10.31
CA ASN A 160 -13.88 -5.07 8.90
C ASN A 160 -12.97 -3.85 8.69
N PHE A 161 -12.08 -3.97 7.71
CA PHE A 161 -11.12 -2.94 7.34
C PHE A 161 -11.30 -2.60 5.87
N TYR A 162 -11.30 -1.32 5.54
CA TYR A 162 -11.69 -0.84 4.23
C TYR A 162 -10.69 0.15 3.65
N GLN A 163 -10.64 0.19 2.33
CA GLN A 163 -9.99 1.24 1.56
C GLN A 163 -10.89 1.68 0.42
N ILE A 164 -11.17 2.97 0.31
CA ILE A 164 -11.80 3.54 -0.89
C ILE A 164 -10.72 4.17 -1.77
N ARG A 165 -10.78 3.90 -3.08
CA ARG A 165 -9.94 4.53 -4.11
C ARG A 165 -10.82 5.07 -5.22
N ALA A 166 -10.41 6.19 -5.83
CA ALA A 166 -11.04 6.72 -7.04
C ALA A 166 -10.02 6.75 -8.17
N TYR A 167 -10.45 6.40 -9.38
CA TYR A 167 -9.60 6.52 -10.57
C TYR A 167 -10.41 6.82 -11.84
N THR A 168 -9.78 7.47 -12.81
CA THR A 168 -10.27 7.52 -14.19
C THR A 168 -9.49 6.55 -15.06
N LYS A 169 -10.01 6.21 -16.24
CA LYS A 169 -9.26 5.43 -17.24
C LYS A 169 -8.81 6.34 -18.37
N TYR A 170 -7.61 6.07 -18.88
CA TYR A 170 -7.12 6.66 -20.12
C TYR A 170 -6.50 5.58 -20.99
N GLU A 171 -6.45 5.83 -22.29
CA GLU A 171 -5.80 4.93 -23.25
C GLU A 171 -4.39 5.44 -23.55
N GLU A 172 -3.43 4.54 -23.46
CA GLU A 172 -2.03 4.79 -23.79
C GLU A 172 -1.66 4.00 -25.06
N PRO A 173 -1.00 4.61 -26.06
CA PRO A 173 -0.58 3.89 -27.24
C PRO A 173 0.58 2.94 -26.94
N ILE A 174 0.47 1.71 -27.42
CA ILE A 174 1.58 0.75 -27.44
C ILE A 174 2.39 1.03 -28.70
N ILE A 175 3.66 1.36 -28.53
CA ILE A 175 4.58 1.71 -29.62
C ILE A 175 5.54 0.55 -29.85
N ASP A 176 5.66 0.09 -31.10
CA ASP A 176 6.71 -0.86 -31.48
C ASP A 176 8.08 -0.18 -31.38
N PRO A 177 9.02 -0.69 -30.56
CA PRO A 177 10.31 -0.03 -30.35
C PRO A 177 11.21 -0.02 -31.60
N ASN A 178 10.95 -0.86 -32.60
CA ASN A 178 11.74 -0.96 -33.82
C ASN A 178 11.20 -0.08 -34.95
N THR A 179 9.87 0.06 -35.06
CA THR A 179 9.23 0.82 -36.15
C THR A 179 8.69 2.18 -35.71
N ASN A 180 8.55 2.40 -34.40
CA ASN A 180 7.90 3.56 -33.80
C ASN A 180 6.43 3.76 -34.24
N GLU A 181 5.78 2.67 -34.67
CA GLU A 181 4.36 2.65 -35.03
C GLU A 181 3.48 2.29 -33.83
N ILE A 182 2.26 2.82 -33.79
CA ILE A 182 1.25 2.44 -32.80
C ILE A 182 0.69 1.08 -33.18
N ILE A 183 0.96 0.06 -32.36
CA ILE A 183 0.53 -1.33 -32.58
C ILE A 183 -0.66 -1.74 -31.72
N GLY A 184 -1.10 -0.87 -30.83
CA GLY A 184 -2.28 -1.10 -29.99
C GLY A 184 -2.54 0.05 -29.04
N LEU A 185 -3.61 -0.06 -28.27
CA LEU A 185 -3.94 0.83 -27.16
C LEU A 185 -4.06 -0.04 -25.90
N ILE A 186 -3.56 0.47 -24.78
CA ILE A 186 -3.73 -0.16 -23.47
C ILE A 186 -4.47 0.79 -22.53
N SER A 187 -5.51 0.29 -21.87
CA SER A 187 -6.23 1.06 -20.87
C SER A 187 -5.43 1.09 -19.56
N ARG A 188 -5.18 2.29 -19.04
CA ARG A 188 -4.49 2.56 -17.79
C ARG A 188 -5.46 3.18 -16.77
N LYS A 189 -5.24 2.86 -15.50
CA LYS A 189 -5.93 3.52 -14.38
C LYS A 189 -5.10 4.73 -13.95
N ASN A 190 -5.73 5.89 -13.85
CA ASN A 190 -5.16 7.08 -13.24
C ASN A 190 -5.81 7.27 -11.86
N PHE A 191 -5.15 6.80 -10.82
CA PHE A 191 -5.64 6.96 -9.44
C PHE A 191 -5.58 8.42 -9.01
N ILE A 192 -6.64 8.87 -8.36
CA ILE A 192 -6.85 10.26 -7.98
C ILE A 192 -6.73 10.35 -6.47
N GLN A 193 -5.96 11.32 -5.99
CA GLN A 193 -5.89 11.60 -4.57
C GLN A 193 -7.26 12.07 -4.07
N ILE A 194 -7.70 11.46 -2.98
CA ILE A 194 -8.97 11.76 -2.34
C ILE A 194 -8.75 12.00 -0.86
N GLY A 195 -9.54 12.92 -0.30
CA GLY A 195 -9.56 13.24 1.12
C GLY A 195 -10.97 13.16 1.70
N SER A 196 -11.07 12.90 2.99
CA SER A 196 -12.35 12.78 3.70
C SER A 196 -12.31 13.50 5.03
N GLU A 197 -13.34 14.30 5.28
CA GLU A 197 -13.60 14.88 6.61
C GLU A 197 -14.49 13.98 7.48
N ASP A 198 -14.76 12.74 7.04
CA ASP A 198 -15.60 11.80 7.78
C ASP A 198 -14.86 11.33 9.06
N PRO A 199 -15.48 11.44 10.26
CA PRO A 199 -14.83 11.03 11.51
C PRO A 199 -14.45 9.54 11.59
N SER A 200 -15.03 8.69 10.75
CA SER A 200 -14.67 7.27 10.65
C SER A 200 -13.39 7.02 9.84
N VAL A 201 -12.95 8.01 9.05
CA VAL A 201 -11.73 7.94 8.26
C VAL A 201 -10.57 8.44 9.10
N TYR A 202 -9.78 7.50 9.59
CA TYR A 202 -8.65 7.78 10.48
C TYR A 202 -7.35 8.08 9.73
N ASP A 203 -7.21 7.59 8.49
CA ASP A 203 -5.92 7.52 7.81
C ASP A 203 -6.05 7.94 6.34
N GLU A 204 -5.61 9.16 6.03
CA GLU A 204 -5.22 9.56 4.67
C GLU A 204 -3.73 9.21 4.48
N LEU A 205 -3.46 8.03 3.93
CA LEU A 205 -2.10 7.56 3.74
C LEU A 205 -1.54 8.18 2.45
N TYR A 206 -0.73 9.25 2.56
CA TYR A 206 -0.23 10.01 1.40
C TYR A 206 0.51 9.14 0.36
N GLU A 207 1.21 8.10 0.82
CA GLU A 207 2.01 7.22 -0.04
C GLU A 207 1.18 6.11 -0.71
N ILE A 208 -0.03 5.83 -0.20
CA ILE A 208 -0.88 4.75 -0.70
C ILE A 208 -2.23 5.37 -1.08
N PRO A 209 -2.54 5.51 -2.38
CA PRO A 209 -3.75 6.18 -2.82
C PRO A 209 -5.01 5.64 -2.15
N GLY A 210 -5.85 6.53 -1.65
CA GLY A 210 -7.15 6.21 -1.07
C GLY A 210 -7.30 6.63 0.39
N ILE A 211 -8.51 6.44 0.90
CA ILE A 211 -8.85 6.64 2.31
C ILE A 211 -9.07 5.30 2.99
N PHE A 212 -8.61 5.18 4.23
CA PHE A 212 -8.63 3.93 4.99
C PHE A 212 -9.42 4.10 6.28
N PHE A 213 -10.22 3.09 6.61
CA PHE A 213 -11.10 3.11 7.78
C PHE A 213 -11.45 1.70 8.23
N SER A 214 -11.96 1.58 9.46
CA SER A 214 -12.54 0.36 10.01
C SER A 214 -14.03 0.57 10.31
N ASP A 215 -14.74 -0.52 10.56
CA ASP A 215 -16.16 -0.56 10.91
C ASP A 215 -16.46 -0.33 12.40
N GLU A 216 -15.46 0.10 13.20
CA GLU A 216 -15.60 0.28 14.65
C GLU A 216 -16.81 1.15 15.07
N LEU A 217 -17.30 2.00 14.18
CA LEU A 217 -18.43 2.90 14.41
C LEU A 217 -19.74 2.45 13.75
N PHE A 218 -19.74 1.38 12.94
CA PHE A 218 -20.88 0.98 12.10
C PHE A 218 -20.98 -0.54 11.76
N ASP A 219 -20.46 -1.42 12.63
CA ASP A 219 -20.57 -2.90 12.49
C ASP A 219 -21.98 -3.38 12.11
N GLY A 220 -22.05 -4.09 10.99
CA GLY A 220 -23.23 -4.73 10.41
C GLY A 220 -24.27 -3.77 9.85
N GLN A 221 -23.94 -2.49 9.72
CA GLN A 221 -24.87 -1.46 9.26
C GLN A 221 -24.50 -0.98 7.86
N GLN A 222 -25.52 -0.49 7.16
CA GLN A 222 -25.28 0.32 5.98
C GLN A 222 -24.62 1.64 6.39
N HIS A 223 -23.56 2.01 5.71
CA HIS A 223 -22.81 3.22 6.00
C HIS A 223 -22.56 4.03 4.72
N THR A 224 -22.32 5.33 4.88
CA THR A 224 -22.03 6.22 3.75
C THR A 224 -20.76 7.01 4.05
N ILE A 225 -19.72 6.77 3.25
CA ILE A 225 -18.47 7.53 3.34
C ILE A 225 -18.52 8.68 2.33
N SER A 226 -18.23 9.88 2.80
CA SER A 226 -18.10 11.07 1.96
C SER A 226 -16.63 11.43 1.77
N PHE A 227 -16.21 11.66 0.53
CA PHE A 227 -14.85 12.13 0.22
C PHE A 227 -14.86 13.08 -0.97
N GLU A 228 -13.79 13.83 -1.16
CA GLU A 228 -13.59 14.71 -2.29
C GLU A 228 -12.26 14.44 -2.99
N THR A 229 -12.18 14.74 -4.28
CA THR A 229 -10.92 14.69 -5.02
C THR A 229 -10.09 15.94 -4.76
N ASP A 230 -8.75 15.83 -4.77
CA ASP A 230 -7.88 17.00 -4.62
C ASP A 230 -8.04 18.01 -5.77
N TYR A 231 -8.29 17.48 -6.97
CA TYR A 231 -8.59 18.24 -8.17
C TYR A 231 -9.54 17.45 -9.06
N PHE A 232 -10.26 18.16 -9.94
CA PHE A 232 -11.04 17.51 -10.97
C PHE A 232 -10.14 17.08 -12.13
N ASN A 233 -10.05 15.77 -12.35
CA ASN A 233 -9.30 15.21 -13.46
C ASN A 233 -10.12 15.36 -14.76
N TYR A 234 -9.73 16.33 -15.60
CA TYR A 234 -10.39 16.58 -16.88
C TYR A 234 -9.82 15.66 -17.96
N ASN A 235 -10.64 14.75 -18.49
CA ASN A 235 -10.35 14.19 -19.80
C ASN A 235 -10.85 15.15 -20.87
N ASN A 236 -10.13 15.29 -21.99
CA ASN A 236 -10.48 16.23 -23.07
C ASN A 236 -11.84 15.92 -23.74
N ASP A 237 -12.52 14.86 -23.35
CA ASP A 237 -13.85 14.43 -23.78
C ASP A 237 -14.99 15.12 -23.03
N THR A 238 -16.20 15.08 -23.58
CA THR A 238 -17.40 15.71 -22.99
C THR A 238 -17.94 15.00 -21.75
N GLN A 239 -17.47 13.79 -21.49
CA GLN A 239 -17.88 12.92 -20.40
C GLN A 239 -16.64 12.42 -19.68
N THR A 240 -16.68 12.40 -18.35
CA THR A 240 -15.62 11.80 -17.53
C THR A 240 -16.23 10.73 -16.65
N ILE A 241 -15.74 9.49 -16.76
CA ILE A 241 -16.18 8.38 -15.91
C ILE A 241 -15.19 8.22 -14.76
N TYR A 242 -15.71 8.32 -13.54
CA TYR A 242 -14.97 7.97 -12.33
C TYR A 242 -15.31 6.54 -11.93
N PHE A 243 -14.30 5.74 -11.66
CA PHE A 243 -14.43 4.43 -11.06
C PHE A 243 -14.09 4.54 -9.58
N ILE A 244 -14.97 4.02 -8.73
CA ILE A 244 -14.79 3.94 -7.29
C ILE A 244 -14.52 2.49 -6.94
N GLN A 245 -13.40 2.22 -6.25
CA GLN A 245 -13.08 0.91 -5.69
C GLN A 245 -13.30 0.94 -4.19
N LEU A 246 -14.10 0.00 -3.69
CA LEU A 246 -14.19 -0.34 -2.28
C LEU A 246 -13.43 -1.65 -2.08
N ASN A 247 -12.28 -1.58 -1.40
CA ASN A 247 -11.50 -2.76 -1.06
C ASN A 247 -11.82 -3.17 0.37
N SER A 248 -12.13 -4.45 0.59
CA SER A 248 -12.18 -5.05 1.93
C SER A 248 -10.81 -5.64 2.19
N LEU A 249 -10.16 -5.25 3.28
CA LEU A 249 -8.77 -5.59 3.60
C LEU A 249 -8.71 -6.59 4.75
N SER A 250 -7.75 -7.50 4.69
CA SER A 250 -7.32 -8.23 5.88
C SER A 250 -6.76 -7.26 6.93
N LYS A 251 -6.93 -7.61 8.20
CA LYS A 251 -6.31 -6.87 9.33
C LYS A 251 -4.80 -6.73 9.16
N ASP A 252 -4.12 -7.76 8.65
CA ASP A 252 -2.67 -7.72 8.39
C ASP A 252 -2.31 -6.65 7.37
N LEU A 253 -3.04 -6.61 6.25
CA LEU A 253 -2.79 -5.65 5.18
C LEU A 253 -3.12 -4.22 5.61
N TYR A 254 -4.22 -4.03 6.34
CA TYR A 254 -4.58 -2.74 6.92
C TYR A 254 -3.48 -2.21 7.85
N ASN A 255 -3.00 -3.04 8.79
CA ASN A 255 -1.92 -2.68 9.70
C ASN A 255 -0.59 -2.43 8.98
N TYR A 256 -0.31 -3.19 7.92
CA TYR A 256 0.84 -2.96 7.04
C TYR A 256 0.81 -1.58 6.40
N TYR A 257 -0.29 -1.23 5.72
CA TYR A 257 -0.42 0.08 5.09
C TYR A 257 -0.31 1.22 6.10
N ARG A 258 -0.99 1.12 7.24
CA ARG A 258 -0.94 2.15 8.29
C ARG A 258 0.47 2.36 8.85
N SER A 259 1.14 1.26 9.24
CA SER A 259 2.51 1.35 9.79
C SER A 259 3.56 1.75 8.74
N TYR A 260 3.35 1.40 7.47
CA TYR A 260 4.21 1.82 6.37
C TYR A 260 4.11 3.33 6.11
N SER A 261 2.90 3.90 6.06
CA SER A 261 2.73 5.36 5.92
C SER A 261 3.39 6.12 7.07
N GLN A 262 3.18 5.67 8.31
CA GLN A 262 3.82 6.27 9.49
C GLN A 262 5.35 6.21 9.40
N TYR A 263 5.90 5.11 8.88
CA TYR A 263 7.33 5.01 8.61
C TYR A 263 7.78 6.02 7.54
N GLU A 264 7.07 6.14 6.43
CA GLU A 264 7.40 7.08 5.35
C GLU A 264 7.32 8.54 5.80
N GLU A 265 6.36 8.90 6.63
CA GLU A 265 6.20 10.24 7.22
C GLU A 265 7.35 10.61 8.18
N THR A 266 7.97 9.61 8.81
CA THR A 266 8.97 9.82 9.86
C THR A 266 10.41 9.52 9.43
N LYS A 267 10.63 8.78 8.34
CA LYS A 267 11.96 8.28 7.92
C LYS A 267 13.00 9.40 7.72
N ASP A 268 12.58 10.57 7.27
CA ASP A 268 13.45 11.72 7.00
C ASP A 268 13.49 12.73 8.17
N ASN A 269 12.78 12.45 9.26
CA ASN A 269 12.73 13.29 10.44
C ASN A 269 13.75 12.81 11.50
N PRO A 270 14.87 13.54 11.72
CA PRO A 270 15.93 13.12 12.65
C PRO A 270 15.51 13.17 14.13
N PHE A 271 14.31 13.66 14.44
CA PHE A 271 13.75 13.73 15.79
C PHE A 271 12.56 12.79 16.00
N ALA A 272 12.08 12.12 14.94
CA ALA A 272 11.01 11.16 15.07
C ALA A 272 11.53 9.84 15.66
N GLU A 273 10.69 9.16 16.44
CA GLU A 273 10.98 7.80 16.85
C GLU A 273 10.87 6.86 15.64
N PRO A 274 11.78 5.89 15.46
CA PRO A 274 11.69 4.94 14.36
C PRO A 274 10.39 4.14 14.43
N VAL A 275 9.60 4.22 13.36
CA VAL A 275 8.39 3.40 13.23
C VAL A 275 8.77 2.01 12.73
N LYS A 276 8.32 0.99 13.45
CA LYS A 276 8.45 -0.40 13.00
C LYS A 276 7.30 -0.72 12.04
N VAL A 277 7.62 -0.92 10.77
CA VAL A 277 6.66 -1.42 9.77
C VAL A 277 6.15 -2.79 10.22
N TYR A 278 4.83 -2.98 10.12
CA TYR A 278 4.15 -4.21 10.48
C TYR A 278 4.70 -5.39 9.68
N ASN A 279 4.74 -6.55 10.33
CA ASN A 279 5.28 -7.79 9.77
C ASN A 279 4.49 -8.97 10.31
N ASN A 280 3.93 -9.78 9.42
CA ASN A 280 3.29 -11.06 9.76
C ASN A 280 4.05 -12.29 9.22
N ILE A 281 5.29 -12.11 8.78
CA ILE A 281 6.17 -13.22 8.40
C ILE A 281 6.93 -13.71 9.63
N GLU A 282 6.66 -14.93 10.06
CA GLU A 282 7.41 -15.61 11.11
C GLU A 282 8.73 -16.13 10.54
N ASN A 283 9.81 -16.00 11.32
CA ASN A 283 11.19 -16.31 10.91
C ASN A 283 11.71 -15.57 9.66
N GLY A 284 11.02 -14.53 9.23
CA GLY A 284 11.41 -13.66 8.12
C GLY A 284 10.95 -12.22 8.32
N PHE A 285 10.88 -11.48 7.22
CA PHE A 285 10.34 -10.12 7.16
C PHE A 285 9.35 -9.98 5.99
N GLY A 286 8.48 -8.97 6.03
CA GLY A 286 7.61 -8.60 4.92
C GLY A 286 6.13 -8.71 5.26
N ILE A 287 5.31 -8.94 4.24
CA ILE A 287 3.85 -8.95 4.33
C ILE A 287 3.26 -10.09 3.51
N PHE A 288 2.27 -10.76 4.09
CA PHE A 288 1.33 -11.63 3.40
C PHE A 288 -0.07 -11.12 3.73
N GLY A 289 -0.76 -10.43 2.82
CA GLY A 289 -2.02 -9.74 3.13
C GLY A 289 -3.08 -9.90 2.04
N GLY A 290 -4.29 -10.27 2.44
CA GLY A 290 -5.43 -10.45 1.52
C GLY A 290 -6.30 -9.21 1.38
N TYR A 291 -6.93 -9.04 0.21
CA TYR A 291 -8.02 -8.09 -0.01
C TYR A 291 -9.00 -8.54 -1.10
N THR A 292 -10.23 -8.03 -1.06
CA THR A 292 -11.21 -8.13 -2.16
C THR A 292 -11.60 -6.75 -2.63
N THR A 293 -12.17 -6.64 -3.84
CA THR A 293 -12.46 -5.34 -4.47
C THR A 293 -13.80 -5.32 -5.17
N ALA A 294 -14.72 -4.50 -4.68
CA ALA A 294 -15.88 -4.07 -5.45
C ALA A 294 -15.54 -2.81 -6.25
N VAL A 295 -15.99 -2.75 -7.51
CA VAL A 295 -15.83 -1.56 -8.36
C VAL A 295 -17.19 -1.17 -8.95
N ASP A 296 -17.54 0.10 -8.80
CA ASP A 296 -18.65 0.71 -9.53
C ASP A 296 -18.17 2.03 -10.16
N SER A 297 -18.96 2.59 -11.07
CA SER A 297 -18.59 3.77 -11.83
C SER A 297 -19.72 4.78 -11.93
N VAL A 298 -19.34 6.05 -12.01
CA VAL A 298 -20.27 7.14 -12.21
C VAL A 298 -19.81 8.04 -13.35
N GLU A 299 -20.72 8.31 -14.27
CA GLU A 299 -20.52 9.25 -15.35
C GLU A 299 -20.83 10.67 -14.87
N ILE A 300 -19.85 11.56 -15.02
CA ILE A 300 -19.96 12.95 -14.60
C ILE A 300 -20.32 13.83 -15.80
N ASP A 301 -21.48 14.48 -15.70
CA ASP A 301 -21.94 15.48 -16.66
C ASP A 301 -21.22 16.80 -16.44
N ILE A 302 -20.48 17.28 -17.45
CA ILE A 302 -19.74 18.55 -17.38
C ILE A 302 -20.68 19.70 -17.81
N PRO A 303 -21.12 20.58 -16.88
CA PRO A 303 -22.22 21.52 -17.14
C PRO A 303 -21.89 22.64 -18.13
N PHE A 304 -20.60 22.85 -18.45
CA PHE A 304 -20.12 23.96 -19.27
C PHE A 304 -19.60 23.56 -20.65
N LYS A 305 -19.65 22.27 -21.01
CA LYS A 305 -19.24 21.80 -22.33
C LYS A 305 -20.49 21.62 -23.21
N LYS A 306 -20.76 22.59 -24.08
CA LYS A 306 -21.73 22.51 -25.17
C LYS A 306 -21.06 22.87 -26.48
#